data_AF-A0A7D9JBG1-F1
#
_entry.id   AF-A0A7D9JBG1-F1
#
_cell.length_a   1.000
_cell.length_b   1.000
_cell.length_c   1.000
_cell.angle_alpha   90.00
_cell.angle_beta   90.00
_cell.angle_gamma   90.00
#
_symmetry.space_group_name_H-M   'P 1'
#
loop_
_entity.id
_entity.type
_entity.pdbx_description
1 polymer ?
#
loop_
_entity_poly.entity_id
_entity_poly.type
_entity_poly.pdbx_seq_one_letter_code
_entity_poly.pdbx_strand_id
1 'polypeptide(L)' 'MAEQIPAPKPLKLDGNAAENWRRWKKAFELYMTATEKDKKSQKIQCATFLTLAGEAAITVYETLTFEDTEKDKIEP' A
#
# COMPACT_ATOMS: atom_id res chain seq x y z
N MET A 1 -14.56 1.60 21.55
CA MET A 1 -13.85 2.73 20.92
C MET A 1 -12.94 2.11 19.88
N ALA A 2 -13.14 2.37 18.58
CA ALA A 2 -12.24 1.83 17.58
C ALA A 2 -10.90 2.54 17.75
N GLU A 3 -9.89 1.84 18.24
CA GLU A 3 -8.51 2.33 18.30
C GLU A 3 -8.09 2.72 16.87
N GLN A 4 -8.20 4.01 16.56
CA GLN A 4 -7.76 4.56 15.29
C GLN A 4 -6.24 4.51 15.29
N ILE A 5 -5.70 3.42 14.77
CA ILE A 5 -4.28 3.31 14.50
C ILE A 5 -3.94 4.41 13.50
N PRO A 6 -3.03 5.34 13.85
CA PRO A 6 -2.71 6.44 12.96
C PRO A 6 -2.17 5.89 11.64
N ALA A 7 -2.76 6.34 10.54
CA ALA A 7 -2.30 5.96 9.21
C ALA A 7 -0.81 6.34 9.05
N PRO A 8 0.02 5.47 8.45
CA PRO A 8 1.41 5.80 8.18
C PRO A 8 1.49 7.04 7.28
N LYS A 9 2.52 7.86 7.49
CA LYS A 9 2.79 9.03 6.65
C LYS A 9 2.98 8.58 5.18
N PRO A 10 2.62 9.42 4.19
CA PRO A 10 2.81 9.10 2.79
C PRO A 10 4.27 8.75 2.49
N LEU A 11 4.47 7.83 1.55
CA LEU A 11 5.79 7.39 1.13
C LEU A 11 6.54 8.59 0.53
N LYS A 12 7.72 8.89 1.08
CA LYS A 12 8.60 9.91 0.53
C LYS A 12 9.69 9.25 -0.30
N LEU A 13 9.67 9.51 -1.59
CA LEU A 13 10.70 9.05 -2.54
C LEU A 13 11.88 10.03 -2.66
N ASP A 14 11.83 11.16 -1.93
CA ASP A 14 12.90 12.16 -1.91
C ASP A 14 14.11 11.70 -1.06
N GLY A 15 15.33 12.01 -1.54
CA GLY A 15 16.58 11.61 -0.88
C GLY A 15 16.84 10.09 -0.98
N ASN A 16 17.02 9.43 0.16
CA ASN A 16 17.27 7.98 0.20
C ASN A 16 15.96 7.18 0.09
N ALA A 17 15.46 7.05 -1.13
CA ALA A 17 14.21 6.34 -1.44
C ALA A 17 14.20 4.89 -0.91
N ALA A 18 15.33 4.19 -0.96
CA ALA A 18 15.42 2.79 -0.49
C ALA A 18 15.20 2.69 1.04
N GLU A 19 15.81 3.58 1.81
CA GLU A 19 15.63 3.61 3.26
C GLU A 19 14.21 4.06 3.65
N ASN A 20 13.70 5.08 2.97
CA ASN A 20 12.33 5.59 3.18
C ASN A 20 11.29 4.51 2.87
N TRP A 21 11.46 3.78 1.77
CA TRP A 21 10.63 2.63 1.42
C TRP A 21 10.69 1.55 2.49
N ARG A 22 11.87 1.18 2.97
CA ARG A 22 12.02 0.14 4.01
C ARG A 22 11.33 0.53 5.32
N ARG A 23 11.47 1.79 5.75
CA ARG A 23 10.80 2.33 6.94
C ARG A 23 9.28 2.37 6.77
N TRP A 24 8.83 2.86 5.62
CA TRP A 24 7.41 2.98 5.31
C TRP A 24 6.74 1.60 5.20
N LYS A 25 7.38 0.64 4.53
CA LYS A 25 6.88 -0.74 4.37
C LYS A 25 6.64 -1.39 5.72
N LYS A 26 7.59 -1.28 6.65
CA LYS A 26 7.44 -1.81 8.01
C LYS A 26 6.26 -1.16 8.76
N ALA A 27 6.07 0.15 8.61
CA ALA A 27 4.94 0.85 9.22
C ALA A 27 3.59 0.43 8.58
N PHE A 28 3.58 0.20 7.26
CA PHE A 28 2.43 -0.31 6.53
C PHE A 28 2.05 -1.73 6.95
N GLU A 29 3.02 -2.65 7.08
CA GLU A 29 2.78 -4.01 7.56
C GLU A 29 2.19 -4.01 8.98
N LEU A 30 2.77 -3.22 9.90
CA LEU A 30 2.23 -3.06 11.25
C LEU A 30 0.82 -2.49 11.24
N TYR A 31 0.54 -1.51 10.38
CA TYR A 31 -0.80 -0.95 10.21
C TYR A 31 -1.79 -2.00 9.69
N MET A 32 -1.40 -2.82 8.70
CA MET A 32 -2.26 -3.87 8.16
C MET A 32 -2.58 -4.95 9.20
N THR A 33 -1.59 -5.38 9.98
CA THR A 33 -1.78 -6.35 11.06
C THR A 33 -2.68 -5.78 12.14
N ALA A 34 -2.39 -4.56 12.59
CA ALA A 34 -3.09 -3.98 13.73
C ALA A 34 -4.51 -3.48 13.39
N THR A 35 -4.79 -3.21 12.10
CA THR A 35 -6.16 -2.94 11.61
C THR A 35 -6.86 -4.18 11.05
N GLU A 36 -6.24 -5.36 11.17
CA GLU A 36 -6.68 -6.64 10.59
C GLU A 36 -7.02 -6.57 9.08
N LYS A 37 -6.48 -5.56 8.38
CA LYS A 37 -6.63 -5.41 6.92
C LYS A 37 -5.82 -6.44 6.15
N ASP A 38 -4.82 -7.04 6.78
CA ASP A 38 -4.11 -8.24 6.32
C ASP A 38 -5.07 -9.41 5.99
N LYS A 39 -6.19 -9.52 6.69
CA LYS A 39 -7.18 -10.59 6.42
C LYS A 39 -8.17 -10.26 5.31
N LYS A 40 -8.10 -9.06 4.73
CA LYS A 40 -9.02 -8.63 3.65
C LYS A 40 -8.51 -9.02 2.28
N SER A 41 -9.42 -9.02 1.30
CA SER A 41 -9.11 -9.33 -0.09
C SER A 41 -7.94 -8.50 -0.63
N GLN A 42 -7.14 -9.11 -1.49
CA GLN A 42 -5.97 -8.51 -2.12
C GLN A 42 -6.27 -7.14 -2.75
N LYS A 43 -7.46 -6.98 -3.35
CA LYS A 43 -7.97 -5.68 -3.85
C LYS A 43 -7.99 -4.57 -2.79
N ILE A 44 -8.47 -4.87 -1.59
CA ILE A 44 -8.53 -3.92 -0.47
C ILE A 44 -7.14 -3.63 0.07
N GLN A 45 -6.26 -4.62 0.10
CA GLN A 45 -4.87 -4.44 0.50
C GLN A 45 -4.13 -3.51 -0.48
N CYS A 46 -4.28 -3.75 -1.78
CA CYS A 46 -3.72 -2.90 -2.84
C CYS A 46 -4.29 -1.47 -2.78
N ALA A 47 -5.61 -1.32 -2.64
CA ALA A 47 -6.23 0.01 -2.51
C ALA A 47 -5.74 0.75 -1.25
N THR A 48 -5.59 0.04 -0.13
CA THR A 48 -5.05 0.61 1.12
C THR A 48 -3.59 1.02 0.93
N PHE A 49 -2.78 0.18 0.28
CA PHE A 49 -1.40 0.48 -0.05
C PHE A 49 -1.28 1.75 -0.88
N LEU A 50 -2.03 1.86 -1.99
CA LEU A 50 -1.99 3.02 -2.88
C LEU A 50 -2.46 4.30 -2.17
N THR A 51 -3.50 4.18 -1.36
CA THR A 51 -4.04 5.30 -0.57
C THR A 51 -3.02 5.81 0.46
N LEU A 52 -2.29 4.90 1.11
CA LEU A 52 -1.29 5.25 2.14
C LEU A 52 0.06 5.66 1.54
N ALA A 53 0.42 5.12 0.38
CA ALA A 53 1.67 5.44 -0.28
C ALA A 53 1.60 6.80 -0.98
N GLY A 54 0.41 7.24 -1.38
CA GLY A 54 0.14 8.57 -1.92
C GLY A 54 0.23 8.65 -3.44
N GLU A 55 0.04 9.85 -4.00
CA GLU A 55 -0.06 10.08 -5.45
C GLU A 55 1.13 9.52 -6.23
N ALA A 56 2.35 9.66 -5.70
CA ALA A 56 3.55 9.12 -6.35
C ALA A 56 3.49 7.60 -6.55
N ALA A 57 2.90 6.87 -5.61
CA ALA A 57 2.74 5.42 -5.74
C ALA A 57 1.59 5.04 -6.68
N ILE A 58 0.56 5.88 -6.80
CA ILE A 58 -0.51 5.72 -7.80
C ILE A 58 0.08 5.87 -9.20
N THR A 59 0.89 6.91 -9.45
CA THR A 59 1.57 7.10 -10.73
C THR A 59 2.50 5.93 -11.07
N VAL A 60 3.24 5.41 -10.09
CA VAL A 60 4.08 4.20 -10.27
C VAL A 60 3.21 2.97 -10.57
N TYR A 61 2.07 2.82 -9.91
CA TYR A 61 1.14 1.71 -10.14
C TYR A 61 0.47 1.79 -11.52
N GLU A 62 0.10 2.98 -11.98
CA GLU A 62 -0.45 3.18 -13.34
C GLU A 62 0.60 2.97 -14.44
N THR A 63 1.88 3.25 -14.16
CA THR A 63 2.98 2.96 -15.09
C THR A 63 3.46 1.51 -15.03
N LEU A 64 3.19 0.79 -13.93
CA LEU A 64 3.38 -0.66 -13.85
C LEU A 64 2.38 -1.35 -14.77
N THR A 65 2.84 -1.71 -15.96
CA THR A 65 2.06 -2.52 -16.90
C THR A 65 2.09 -3.96 -16.41
N PHE A 66 1.08 -4.38 -15.65
CA PHE A 66 0.93 -5.77 -15.25
C PHE A 66 0.60 -6.61 -16.51
N GLU A 67 1.47 -7.55 -16.87
CA GLU A 67 1.21 -8.49 -17.96
C GLU A 67 -0.07 -9.29 -17.70
N ASP A 68 -0.81 -9.56 -18.77
CA ASP A 68 -2.23 -9.97 -18.83
C ASP A 68 -2.59 -11.26 -18.07
N THR A 69 -1.61 -12.03 -17.59
CA THR A 69 -1.82 -13.31 -16.89
C THR A 69 -2.38 -13.17 -15.46
N GLU A 70 -2.40 -11.97 -14.88
CA GLU A 70 -2.93 -11.73 -13.52
C GLU A 70 -4.25 -10.92 -13.47
N LYS A 71 -4.84 -10.58 -14.62
CA LYS A 71 -6.07 -9.78 -14.70
C LYS A 71 -7.35 -10.53 -14.31
N ASP A 72 -7.33 -11.86 -14.26
CA ASP A 72 -8.53 -12.69 -14.06
C ASP A 72 -8.94 -12.89 -12.59
N LYS A 73 -8.14 -12.45 -11.60
CA LYS A 73 -8.49 -12.60 -10.17
C LYS A 73 -9.06 -11.36 -9.50
N ILE A 74 -9.19 -10.24 -10.22
CA ILE A 74 -9.61 -8.98 -9.61
C ILE A 74 -10.61 -8.24 -10.50
N GLU A 75 -11.82 -8.79 -10.66
CA GLU A 75 -13.03 -7.98 -10.89
C GLU A 75 -14.33 -8.82 -10.73
N PRO A 76 -15.49 -8.16 -10.59
CA PRO A 76 -16.23 -7.84 -9.35
C PRO A 76 -17.04 -8.97 -8.70
#